data_AF-A0A948YYK6-F1
#
_entry.id   AF-A0A948YYK6-F1
#
_cell.length_a   1.000
_cell.length_b   1.000
_cell.length_c   1.000
_cell.angle_alpha   90.00
_cell.angle_beta   90.00
_cell.angle_gamma   90.00
#
_symmetry.space_group_name_H-M   'P 1'
#
loop_
_entity.id
_entity.type
_entity.pdbx_description
1 polymer ?
#
loop_
_entity_poly.entity_id
_entity_poly.type
_entity_poly.pdbx_seq_one_letter_code
_entity_poly.pdbx_strand_id
1 'polypeptide(L)'
;MPNTLAHIGIQGPLNSLFGKGTSPQWMLLGCIIPDIPWILQRILKLVPGIDPYTLRLYSLNQASLFFCLFMAAALALSTRRTLHIFLLLSLNCLLHLFLDATQIKWANGVQLMVPFSWSMLRFDWFWPEHLSYNTATMAGLLFLAFNWRKIAATDLEIARPTAGKTTIILCLLLFYSAGPFLFFKQALAADNHFCRTLMGQSERVGKNIELDRVLFSSETKSVRPFSGKTFSLHGPLPDTSGLISVQGYFIASNTIQVARYHQHNQYRAMTTSLGLLLIAALWVHSLALRSRTK
;
A
#
# COMPACT_ATOMS: atom_id res chain seq x y z
N MET A 1 -0.98 4.56 2.57
CA MET A 1 -1.56 4.26 1.26
C MET A 1 -1.10 5.27 0.23
N PRO A 2 -0.58 4.80 -0.89
CA PRO A 2 -0.40 5.51 -2.15
C PRO A 2 -1.74 5.97 -2.71
N ASN A 3 -1.68 7.07 -3.43
CA ASN A 3 -2.78 7.57 -4.24
C ASN A 3 -2.92 6.68 -5.47
N THR A 4 -3.91 5.80 -5.44
CA THR A 4 -4.21 4.84 -6.51
C THR A 4 -4.30 5.50 -7.89
N LEU A 5 -4.85 6.71 -8.00
CA LEU A 5 -4.92 7.44 -9.27
C LEU A 5 -3.54 7.78 -9.84
N ALA A 6 -2.55 8.11 -9.00
CA ALA A 6 -1.19 8.36 -9.48
C ALA A 6 -0.55 7.11 -10.10
N HIS A 7 -0.79 5.94 -9.50
CA HIS A 7 -0.34 4.67 -10.08
C HIS A 7 -1.02 4.40 -11.42
N ILE A 8 -2.33 4.65 -11.53
CA ILE A 8 -3.06 4.51 -12.80
C ILE A 8 -2.50 5.47 -13.86
N GLY A 9 -2.19 6.72 -13.50
CA GLY A 9 -1.66 7.69 -14.45
C GLY A 9 -0.31 7.29 -15.05
N ILE A 10 0.52 6.58 -14.29
CA ILE A 10 1.83 6.10 -14.75
C ILE A 10 1.72 4.74 -15.43
N GLN A 11 0.98 3.80 -14.85
CA GLN A 11 0.88 2.41 -15.35
C GLN A 11 -0.12 2.26 -16.49
N GLY A 12 -1.15 3.09 -16.55
CA GLY A 12 -2.19 3.12 -17.60
C GLY A 12 -1.63 3.15 -19.01
N PRO A 13 -0.77 4.13 -19.35
CA PRO A 13 -0.11 4.20 -20.65
C PRO A 13 0.77 2.97 -20.95
N LEU A 14 1.44 2.42 -19.93
CA LEU A 14 2.33 1.26 -20.06
C LEU A 14 1.57 -0.04 -20.36
N ASN A 15 0.27 -0.12 -20.05
CA ASN A 15 -0.55 -1.30 -20.39
C ASN A 15 -0.61 -1.56 -21.90
N SER A 16 -0.42 -0.52 -22.73
CA SER A 16 -0.36 -0.68 -24.18
C SER A 16 0.81 -1.57 -24.65
N LEU A 17 1.87 -1.69 -23.86
CA LEU A 17 3.04 -2.53 -24.14
C LEU A 17 2.74 -4.03 -24.01
N PHE A 18 1.69 -4.41 -23.29
CA PHE A 18 1.27 -5.81 -23.10
C PHE A 18 0.36 -6.34 -24.23
N GLY A 19 0.29 -5.62 -25.34
CA GLY A 19 -0.39 -6.05 -26.55
C GLY A 19 -1.87 -5.68 -26.61
N LYS A 20 -2.39 -5.67 -27.84
CA LYS A 20 -3.80 -5.39 -28.13
C LYS A 20 -4.67 -6.54 -27.59
N GLY A 21 -5.68 -6.20 -26.78
CA GLY A 21 -6.69 -7.15 -26.30
C GLY A 21 -6.58 -7.51 -24.82
N THR A 22 -5.52 -7.12 -24.12
CA THR A 22 -5.42 -7.30 -22.67
C THR A 22 -6.36 -6.33 -21.95
N SER A 23 -7.30 -6.88 -21.18
CA SER A 23 -8.25 -6.08 -20.39
C SER A 23 -7.52 -5.19 -19.38
N PRO A 24 -7.62 -3.84 -19.49
CA PRO A 24 -6.93 -2.91 -18.58
C PRO A 24 -7.34 -3.04 -17.12
N GLN A 25 -8.47 -3.69 -16.83
CA GLN A 25 -8.93 -3.99 -15.47
C GLN A 25 -7.93 -4.85 -14.70
N TRP A 26 -7.21 -5.77 -15.36
CA TRP A 26 -6.16 -6.56 -14.72
C TRP A 26 -4.96 -5.70 -14.34
N MET A 27 -4.55 -4.75 -15.19
CA MET A 27 -3.53 -3.76 -14.81
C MET A 27 -4.00 -2.95 -13.59
N LEU A 28 -5.25 -2.48 -13.57
CA LEU A 28 -5.81 -1.76 -12.42
C LEU A 28 -5.80 -2.59 -11.13
N LEU A 29 -6.04 -3.91 -11.20
CA LEU A 29 -5.86 -4.79 -10.05
C LEU A 29 -4.40 -4.88 -9.62
N GLY A 30 -3.46 -4.97 -10.55
CA GLY A 30 -2.02 -4.91 -10.26
C GLY A 30 -1.61 -3.63 -9.53
N CYS A 31 -2.27 -2.50 -9.83
CA CYS A 31 -2.09 -1.24 -9.09
C CYS A 31 -2.60 -1.29 -7.65
N ILE A 32 -3.47 -2.24 -7.28
CA ILE A 32 -4.11 -2.31 -5.96
C ILE A 32 -3.54 -3.44 -5.10
N ILE A 33 -3.08 -4.55 -5.68
CA ILE A 33 -2.64 -5.73 -4.91
C ILE A 33 -1.66 -5.37 -3.78
N PRO A 34 -0.61 -4.56 -3.99
CA PRO A 34 0.31 -4.18 -2.91
C PRO A 34 -0.34 -3.33 -1.80
N ASP A 35 -1.47 -2.70 -2.10
CA ASP A 35 -2.23 -1.84 -1.20
C ASP A 35 -3.30 -2.57 -0.39
N ILE A 36 -3.73 -3.75 -0.82
CA ILE A 36 -4.73 -4.57 -0.11
C ILE A 36 -4.39 -4.72 1.38
N PRO A 37 -3.15 -5.06 1.78
CA PRO A 37 -2.81 -5.21 3.19
C PRO A 37 -3.00 -3.93 4.00
N TRP A 38 -2.76 -2.76 3.41
CA TRP A 38 -2.94 -1.47 4.05
C TRP A 38 -4.41 -1.05 4.14
N ILE A 39 -5.22 -1.40 3.13
CA ILE A 39 -6.69 -1.23 3.16
C ILE A 39 -7.26 -2.07 4.30
N LEU A 40 -6.92 -3.36 4.33
CA LEU A 40 -7.36 -4.29 5.36
C LEU A 40 -6.92 -3.82 6.75
N GLN A 41 -5.68 -3.33 6.88
CA GLN A 41 -5.18 -2.76 8.13
C GLN A 41 -6.08 -1.63 8.66
N ARG A 42 -6.58 -0.75 7.79
CA ARG A 42 -7.43 0.38 8.18
C ARG A 42 -8.80 -0.08 8.63
N ILE A 43 -9.37 -1.07 7.95
CA ILE A 43 -10.66 -1.66 8.31
C ILE A 43 -10.53 -2.40 9.64
N LEU A 44 -9.54 -3.26 9.78
CA LEU A 44 -9.33 -4.09 10.98
C LEU A 44 -8.95 -3.26 12.21
N LYS A 45 -8.34 -2.08 12.05
CA LYS A 45 -8.08 -1.18 13.18
C LYS A 45 -9.36 -0.71 13.90
N LEU A 46 -10.51 -0.79 13.25
CA LEU A 46 -11.81 -0.46 13.86
C LEU A 46 -12.34 -1.58 14.77
N VAL A 47 -11.77 -2.78 14.68
CA VAL A 47 -12.17 -3.94 15.48
C VAL A 47 -11.44 -3.90 16.83
N PRO A 48 -12.17 -3.85 17.97
CA PRO A 48 -11.55 -3.89 19.29
C PRO A 48 -10.76 -5.18 19.52
N GLY A 49 -9.65 -5.09 20.25
CA GLY A 49 -8.84 -6.24 20.65
C GLY A 49 -7.74 -6.65 19.66
N ILE A 50 -7.69 -6.07 18.46
CA ILE A 50 -6.58 -6.31 17.53
C ILE A 50 -5.36 -5.47 17.94
N ASP A 51 -4.25 -6.13 18.26
CA ASP A 51 -2.99 -5.45 18.58
C ASP A 51 -2.44 -4.69 17.35
N PRO A 52 -2.23 -3.36 17.44
CA PRO A 52 -1.82 -2.54 16.30
C PRO A 52 -0.42 -2.88 15.80
N TYR A 53 0.49 -3.40 16.64
CA TYR A 53 1.83 -3.82 16.21
C TYR A 53 1.76 -5.10 15.39
N THR A 54 1.00 -6.08 15.87
CA THR A 54 0.74 -7.34 15.17
C THR A 54 0.15 -7.07 13.79
N LEU A 55 -0.89 -6.24 13.75
CA LEU A 55 -1.55 -5.88 12.50
C LEU A 55 -0.60 -5.13 11.54
N ARG A 56 0.24 -4.21 12.05
CA ARG A 56 1.22 -3.47 11.24
C ARG A 56 2.26 -4.40 10.60
N LEU A 57 2.87 -5.29 11.39
CA LEU A 57 3.91 -6.20 10.91
C LEU A 57 3.36 -7.25 9.94
N TYR A 58 2.14 -7.74 10.22
CA TYR A 58 1.40 -8.59 9.29
C TYR A 58 1.20 -7.89 7.94
N SER A 59 0.65 -6.68 7.93
CA SER A 59 0.39 -5.93 6.70
C SER A 59 1.67 -5.60 5.95
N LEU A 60 2.76 -5.30 6.65
CA LEU A 60 4.07 -5.06 6.07
C LEU A 60 4.60 -6.29 5.33
N ASN A 61 4.58 -7.47 5.97
CA ASN A 61 4.99 -8.70 5.32
C ASN A 61 4.10 -9.00 4.10
N GLN A 62 2.78 -8.89 4.26
CA GLN A 62 1.82 -9.19 3.20
C GLN A 62 1.92 -8.23 1.99
N ALA A 63 2.34 -6.98 2.21
CA ALA A 63 2.51 -5.98 1.16
C ALA A 63 3.80 -6.17 0.34
N SER A 64 4.62 -7.18 0.65
CA SER A 64 5.84 -7.42 -0.10
C SER A 64 5.56 -7.91 -1.52
N LEU A 65 6.48 -7.68 -2.46
CA LEU A 65 6.34 -8.20 -3.83
C LEU A 65 6.12 -9.72 -3.81
N PHE A 66 6.90 -10.46 -3.02
CA PHE A 66 6.76 -11.91 -2.89
C PHE A 66 5.31 -12.34 -2.59
N PHE A 67 4.67 -11.76 -1.57
CA PHE A 67 3.27 -12.07 -1.25
C PHE A 67 2.31 -11.56 -2.33
N CYS A 68 2.57 -10.39 -2.94
CA CYS A 68 1.80 -9.90 -4.07
C CYS A 68 1.80 -10.89 -5.25
N LEU A 69 2.91 -11.60 -5.50
CA LEU A 69 2.99 -12.61 -6.55
C LEU A 69 2.06 -13.81 -6.30
N PHE A 70 1.86 -14.23 -5.04
CA PHE A 70 0.89 -15.29 -4.71
C PHE A 70 -0.54 -14.86 -5.02
N MET A 71 -0.91 -13.63 -4.64
CA MET A 71 -2.22 -13.06 -4.99
C MET A 71 -2.38 -12.94 -6.51
N ALA A 72 -1.35 -12.42 -7.21
CA ALA A 72 -1.35 -12.31 -8.67
C ALA A 72 -1.53 -13.68 -9.36
N ALA A 73 -0.83 -14.72 -8.89
CA ALA A 73 -0.94 -16.08 -9.40
C ALA A 73 -2.34 -16.67 -9.17
N ALA A 74 -2.91 -16.49 -7.98
CA ALA A 74 -4.27 -16.94 -7.66
C ALA A 74 -5.31 -16.29 -8.58
N LEU A 75 -5.22 -14.98 -8.79
CA LEU A 75 -6.12 -14.25 -9.70
C LEU A 75 -5.94 -14.71 -11.16
N ALA A 76 -4.69 -14.86 -11.61
CA ALA A 76 -4.38 -15.26 -12.98
C ALA A 76 -4.85 -16.69 -13.32
N LEU A 77 -4.87 -17.61 -12.36
CA LEU A 77 -5.40 -18.97 -12.57
C LEU A 77 -6.90 -18.99 -12.89
N SER A 78 -7.62 -17.92 -12.57
CA SER A 78 -9.04 -17.73 -12.87
C SER A 78 -9.29 -17.11 -14.27
N THR A 79 -8.26 -17.00 -15.11
CA THR A 79 -8.36 -16.43 -16.46
C THR A 79 -8.01 -17.45 -17.54
N ARG A 80 -8.45 -17.19 -18.77
CA ARG A 80 -8.11 -18.00 -19.96
C ARG A 80 -6.63 -17.88 -20.32
N ARG A 81 -6.03 -16.70 -20.11
CA ARG A 81 -4.61 -16.42 -20.42
C ARG A 81 -3.79 -16.30 -19.14
N THR A 82 -3.73 -17.38 -18.36
CA THR A 82 -3.12 -17.40 -17.02
C THR A 82 -1.71 -16.79 -16.99
N LEU A 83 -0.77 -17.26 -17.81
CA LEU A 83 0.62 -16.76 -17.76
C LEU A 83 0.70 -15.27 -18.10
N HIS A 84 -0.05 -14.84 -19.11
CA HIS A 84 -0.08 -13.44 -19.53
C HIS A 84 -0.60 -12.51 -18.42
N ILE A 85 -1.74 -12.86 -17.81
CA ILE A 85 -2.32 -12.08 -16.71
C ILE A 85 -1.42 -12.12 -15.48
N PHE A 86 -0.76 -13.24 -15.18
CA PHE A 86 0.21 -13.32 -14.10
C PHE A 86 1.38 -12.35 -14.30
N LEU A 87 1.99 -12.33 -15.49
CA LEU A 87 3.09 -11.43 -15.80
C LEU A 87 2.66 -9.96 -15.75
N LEU A 88 1.47 -9.65 -16.27
CA LEU A 88 0.89 -8.30 -16.20
C LEU A 88 0.70 -7.86 -14.75
N LEU A 89 0.05 -8.66 -13.92
CA LEU A 89 -0.20 -8.34 -12.51
C LEU A 89 1.12 -8.20 -11.75
N SER A 90 2.07 -9.12 -11.99
CA SER A 90 3.39 -9.11 -11.35
C SER A 90 4.18 -7.85 -11.68
N LEU A 91 4.22 -7.45 -12.96
CA LEU A 91 4.90 -6.22 -13.36
C LEU A 91 4.22 -4.99 -12.75
N ASN A 92 2.89 -4.92 -12.77
CA ASN A 92 2.18 -3.77 -12.19
C ASN A 92 2.36 -3.69 -10.66
N CYS A 93 2.42 -4.83 -9.95
CA CYS A 93 2.79 -4.86 -8.54
C CYS A 93 4.22 -4.33 -8.33
N LEU A 94 5.19 -4.78 -9.14
CA LEU A 94 6.56 -4.30 -9.07
C LEU A 94 6.66 -2.80 -9.36
N LEU A 95 6.01 -2.32 -10.42
CA LEU A 95 5.96 -0.90 -10.76
C LEU A 95 5.27 -0.09 -9.67
N HIS A 96 4.20 -0.61 -9.07
CA HIS A 96 3.53 0.03 -7.95
C HIS A 96 4.51 0.22 -6.81
N LEU A 97 5.20 -0.85 -6.41
CA LEU A 97 6.18 -0.86 -5.34
C LEU A 97 7.36 0.08 -5.66
N PHE A 98 7.87 0.12 -6.89
CA PHE A 98 8.92 1.09 -7.24
C PHE A 98 8.44 2.54 -7.18
N LEU A 99 7.26 2.84 -7.70
CA LEU A 99 6.67 4.17 -7.55
C LEU A 99 6.51 4.54 -6.08
N ASP A 100 6.17 3.57 -5.25
CA ASP A 100 6.04 3.77 -3.82
C ASP A 100 7.36 4.05 -3.11
N ALA A 101 8.47 3.50 -3.62
CA ALA A 101 9.82 3.76 -3.14
C ALA A 101 10.35 5.15 -3.56
N THR A 102 9.81 5.75 -4.63
CA THR A 102 10.18 7.13 -5.03
C THR A 102 9.68 8.20 -4.04
N GLN A 103 8.67 7.87 -3.24
CA GLN A 103 8.12 8.80 -2.27
C GLN A 103 8.91 8.81 -0.97
N ILE A 104 9.15 10.01 -0.45
CA ILE A 104 9.64 10.17 0.92
C ILE A 104 8.53 9.70 1.87
N LYS A 105 8.80 8.62 2.60
CA LYS A 105 7.94 8.09 3.66
C LYS A 105 8.83 7.66 4.83
N TRP A 106 8.98 8.52 5.84
CA TRP A 106 9.81 8.20 7.00
C TRP A 106 9.32 6.94 7.73
N ALA A 107 10.23 6.11 8.25
CA ALA A 107 9.94 4.80 8.85
C ALA A 107 9.22 3.79 7.95
N ASN A 108 9.06 4.10 6.67
CA ASN A 108 8.30 3.30 5.74
C ASN A 108 9.11 3.16 4.45
N GLY A 109 8.80 2.14 3.67
CA GLY A 109 9.50 1.83 2.45
C GLY A 109 8.94 0.57 1.86
N VAL A 110 9.60 0.09 0.82
CA VAL A 110 9.06 -0.99 0.00
C VAL A 110 9.83 -2.25 0.25
N GLN A 111 9.11 -3.34 0.51
CA GLN A 111 9.69 -4.64 0.67
C GLN A 111 9.45 -5.47 -0.58
N LEU A 112 10.53 -5.89 -1.21
CA LEU A 112 10.42 -6.76 -2.38
C LEU A 112 10.49 -8.22 -1.96
N MET A 113 11.49 -8.56 -1.15
CA MET A 113 11.94 -9.94 -0.98
C MET A 113 11.59 -10.55 0.38
N VAL A 114 10.63 -10.03 1.15
CA VAL A 114 10.17 -10.73 2.36
C VAL A 114 9.56 -12.07 1.95
N PRO A 115 10.00 -13.23 2.49
CA PRO A 115 10.70 -13.42 3.77
C PRO A 115 12.23 -13.63 3.70
N PHE A 116 12.87 -13.40 2.57
CA PHE A 116 14.31 -13.55 2.39
C PHE A 116 15.09 -12.31 2.83
N SER A 117 14.51 -11.11 2.71
CA SER A 117 15.08 -9.86 3.21
C SER A 117 14.01 -8.89 3.69
N TRP A 118 14.25 -8.27 4.85
CA TRP A 118 13.42 -7.21 5.43
C TRP A 118 13.94 -5.79 5.13
N SER A 119 14.96 -5.66 4.29
CA SER A 119 15.46 -4.36 3.84
C SER A 119 14.37 -3.57 3.13
N MET A 120 14.19 -2.31 3.51
CA MET A 120 13.28 -1.40 2.84
C MET A 120 13.98 -0.71 1.68
N LEU A 121 13.44 -0.86 0.47
CA LEU A 121 13.83 -0.06 -0.68
C LEU A 121 13.20 1.34 -0.56
N ARG A 122 14.04 2.37 -0.65
CA ARG A 122 13.67 3.78 -0.59
C ARG A 122 14.57 4.58 -1.52
N PHE A 123 13.97 5.28 -2.47
CA PHE A 123 14.67 6.26 -3.31
C PHE A 123 14.49 7.68 -2.78
N ASP A 124 13.38 7.94 -2.06
CA ASP A 124 13.13 9.19 -1.32
C ASP A 124 13.28 10.47 -2.20
N TRP A 125 12.78 10.42 -3.44
CA TRP A 125 12.94 11.51 -4.41
C TRP A 125 12.02 12.70 -4.17
N PHE A 126 10.78 12.46 -3.74
CA PHE A 126 9.82 13.55 -3.56
C PHE A 126 8.78 13.27 -2.48
N TRP A 127 8.28 14.34 -1.87
CA TRP A 127 7.15 14.26 -0.96
C TRP A 127 5.86 13.90 -1.71
N PRO A 128 4.93 13.18 -1.07
CA PRO A 128 3.65 12.81 -1.69
C PRO A 128 2.80 13.98 -2.19
N GLU A 129 3.06 15.19 -1.72
CA GLU A 129 2.36 16.42 -2.08
C GLU A 129 2.99 17.12 -3.30
N HIS A 130 4.13 16.61 -3.79
CA HIS A 130 4.89 17.20 -4.88
C HIS A 130 4.08 17.25 -6.19
N LEU A 131 4.36 18.26 -7.02
CA LEU A 131 3.63 18.52 -8.26
C LEU A 131 3.63 17.30 -9.20
N SER A 132 4.76 16.60 -9.33
CA SER A 132 4.86 15.39 -10.16
C SER A 132 3.82 14.32 -9.78
N TYR A 133 3.56 14.16 -8.48
CA TYR A 133 2.58 13.20 -7.98
C TYR A 133 1.14 13.64 -8.25
N ASN A 134 0.87 14.94 -8.13
CA ASN A 134 -0.43 15.51 -8.46
C ASN A 134 -0.71 15.44 -9.97
N THR A 135 0.31 15.67 -10.82
CA THR A 135 0.22 15.49 -12.27
C THR A 135 -0.09 14.04 -12.63
N ALA A 136 0.61 13.07 -12.01
CA ALA A 136 0.31 11.66 -12.21
C ALA A 136 -1.11 11.30 -11.76
N THR A 137 -1.58 11.89 -10.65
CA THR A 137 -2.96 11.72 -10.15
C THR A 137 -3.99 12.20 -11.18
N MET A 138 -3.80 13.41 -11.70
CA MET A 138 -4.68 13.98 -12.72
C MET A 138 -4.65 13.13 -14.00
N ALA A 139 -3.47 12.71 -14.44
CA ALA A 139 -3.32 11.82 -15.59
C ALA A 139 -4.10 10.51 -15.40
N GLY A 140 -4.08 9.91 -14.20
CA GLY A 140 -4.85 8.70 -13.91
C GLY A 140 -6.36 8.93 -13.93
N LEU A 141 -6.83 10.05 -13.39
CA LEU A 141 -8.24 10.43 -13.45
C LEU A 141 -8.70 10.62 -14.89
N LEU A 142 -7.94 11.38 -15.69
CA LEU A 142 -8.21 11.61 -17.11
C LEU A 142 -8.17 10.30 -17.91
N PHE A 143 -7.18 9.44 -17.64
CA PHE A 143 -7.08 8.13 -18.27
C PHE A 143 -8.35 7.32 -18.04
N LEU A 144 -8.83 7.22 -16.79
CA LEU A 144 -10.07 6.52 -16.48
C LEU A 144 -11.28 7.20 -17.13
N ALA A 145 -11.40 8.52 -17.05
CA ALA A 145 -12.54 9.26 -17.60
C ALA A 145 -12.68 9.05 -19.12
N PHE A 146 -11.58 9.20 -19.87
CA PHE A 146 -11.60 9.08 -21.33
C PHE A 146 -11.71 7.63 -21.82
N ASN A 147 -11.16 6.67 -21.07
CA ASN A 147 -11.16 5.26 -21.46
C ASN A 147 -12.25 4.43 -20.79
N TRP A 148 -13.07 5.00 -19.90
CA TRP A 148 -14.03 4.27 -19.06
C TRP A 148 -14.86 3.26 -19.83
N ARG A 149 -15.58 3.72 -20.86
CA ARG A 149 -16.49 2.88 -21.65
C ARG A 149 -15.74 1.79 -22.40
N LYS A 150 -14.57 2.13 -22.97
CA LYS A 150 -13.72 1.20 -23.69
C LYS A 150 -13.19 0.11 -22.76
N ILE A 151 -12.67 0.49 -21.59
CA ILE A 151 -12.20 -0.45 -20.59
C ILE A 151 -13.37 -1.32 -20.14
N ALA A 152 -14.50 -0.71 -19.77
CA ALA A 152 -15.66 -1.41 -19.25
C ALA A 152 -16.17 -2.53 -20.18
N ALA A 153 -16.13 -2.29 -21.49
CA ALA A 153 -16.57 -3.23 -22.52
C ALA A 153 -15.55 -4.30 -22.92
N THR A 154 -14.31 -4.25 -22.42
CA THR A 154 -13.31 -5.29 -22.73
C THR A 154 -13.66 -6.62 -22.07
N ASP A 155 -13.31 -7.71 -22.74
CA ASP A 155 -13.47 -9.06 -22.20
C ASP A 155 -12.53 -9.26 -21.00
N LEU A 156 -13.10 -9.55 -19.83
CA LEU A 156 -12.35 -9.78 -18.60
C LEU A 156 -11.50 -11.06 -18.62
N GLU A 157 -11.65 -11.91 -19.64
CA GLU A 157 -10.94 -13.18 -19.80
C GLU A 157 -11.18 -14.21 -18.67
N ILE A 158 -12.11 -13.93 -17.76
CA ILE A 158 -12.45 -14.81 -16.63
C ILE A 158 -13.00 -16.15 -17.14
N ALA A 159 -12.37 -17.24 -16.69
CA ALA A 159 -12.77 -18.61 -16.92
C ALA A 159 -13.19 -19.28 -15.60
N ARG A 160 -14.01 -20.33 -15.69
CA ARG A 160 -14.21 -21.22 -14.54
C ARG A 160 -12.95 -22.10 -14.38
N PRO A 161 -12.27 -22.06 -13.23
CA PRO A 161 -11.13 -22.94 -13.00
C PRO A 161 -11.58 -24.40 -12.93
N THR A 162 -10.72 -25.33 -13.35
CA THR A 162 -10.90 -26.76 -13.10
C THR A 162 -10.75 -27.04 -11.60
N ALA A 163 -11.22 -28.19 -11.12
CA ALA A 163 -11.09 -28.56 -9.70
C ALA A 163 -9.64 -28.46 -9.20
N GLY A 164 -8.67 -28.96 -9.99
CA GLY A 164 -7.24 -28.83 -9.67
C GLY A 164 -6.77 -27.38 -9.59
N LYS A 165 -7.17 -26.52 -10.53
CA LYS A 165 -6.85 -25.08 -10.48
C LYS A 165 -7.49 -24.42 -9.26
N THR A 166 -8.72 -24.77 -8.90
CA THR A 166 -9.39 -24.25 -7.70
C THR A 166 -8.60 -24.59 -6.44
N THR A 167 -8.13 -25.83 -6.28
CA THR A 167 -7.29 -26.21 -5.14
C THR A 167 -6.02 -25.37 -5.08
N ILE A 168 -5.34 -25.18 -6.21
CA ILE A 168 -4.13 -24.34 -6.27
C ILE A 168 -4.46 -22.89 -5.89
N ILE A 169 -5.53 -22.31 -6.43
CA ILE A 169 -6.00 -20.96 -6.08
C ILE A 169 -6.22 -20.84 -4.57
N LEU A 170 -6.94 -21.80 -3.96
CA LEU A 170 -7.20 -21.79 -2.53
C LEU A 170 -5.91 -21.90 -1.71
N CYS A 171 -4.98 -22.76 -2.11
CA CYS A 171 -3.68 -22.87 -1.45
C CYS A 171 -2.87 -21.57 -1.55
N LEU A 172 -2.84 -20.92 -2.73
CA LEU A 172 -2.14 -19.65 -2.93
C LEU A 172 -2.76 -18.52 -2.11
N LEU A 173 -4.10 -18.43 -2.07
CA LEU A 173 -4.80 -17.45 -1.25
C LEU A 173 -4.61 -17.70 0.24
N LEU A 174 -4.66 -18.97 0.67
CA LEU A 174 -4.36 -19.35 2.05
C LEU A 174 -2.93 -18.96 2.41
N PHE A 175 -1.95 -19.19 1.54
CA PHE A 175 -0.58 -18.80 1.79
C PHE A 175 -0.41 -17.27 1.79
N TYR A 176 -1.08 -16.54 0.89
CA TYR A 176 -1.10 -15.08 0.89
C TYR A 176 -1.67 -14.50 2.20
N SER A 177 -2.69 -15.12 2.77
CA SER A 177 -3.34 -14.66 4.00
C SER A 177 -2.66 -15.16 5.28
N ALA A 178 -2.22 -16.43 5.33
CA ALA A 178 -1.66 -17.02 6.55
C ALA A 178 -0.13 -16.91 6.61
N GLY A 179 0.54 -16.94 5.45
CA GLY A 179 2.00 -16.92 5.35
C GLY A 179 2.67 -15.73 6.06
N PRO A 180 2.14 -14.49 6.02
CA PRO A 180 2.77 -13.35 6.71
C PRO A 180 2.98 -13.55 8.22
N PHE A 181 2.13 -14.35 8.89
CA PHE A 181 2.26 -14.66 10.32
C PHE A 181 3.50 -15.49 10.64
N LEU A 182 3.94 -16.33 9.71
CA LEU A 182 5.11 -17.19 9.91
C LEU A 182 6.40 -16.38 10.09
N PHE A 183 6.41 -15.13 9.62
CA PHE A 183 7.60 -14.28 9.60
C PHE A 183 7.50 -13.05 10.51
N PHE A 184 6.61 -13.11 11.51
CA PHE A 184 6.38 -12.02 12.45
C PHE A 184 7.64 -11.64 13.25
N LYS A 185 8.34 -12.65 13.78
CA LYS A 185 9.53 -12.44 14.63
C LYS A 185 10.65 -11.75 13.87
N GLN A 186 10.87 -12.13 12.61
CA GLN A 186 11.88 -11.56 11.73
C GLN A 186 11.52 -10.12 11.36
N ALA A 187 10.24 -9.85 11.05
CA ALA A 187 9.77 -8.50 10.78
C ALA A 187 9.94 -7.57 11.98
N LEU A 188 9.66 -8.07 13.20
CA LEU A 188 9.89 -7.33 14.43
C LEU A 188 11.38 -7.09 14.69
N ALA A 189 12.22 -8.11 14.49
CA ALA A 189 13.67 -8.02 14.70
C ALA A 189 14.34 -7.01 13.75
N ALA A 190 13.84 -6.91 12.51
CA ALA A 190 14.26 -5.92 11.53
C ALA A 190 13.87 -4.47 11.90
N ASP A 191 13.01 -4.30 12.92
CA ASP A 191 12.56 -3.01 13.43
C ASP A 191 11.95 -2.09 12.36
N ASN A 192 11.30 -2.67 11.35
CA ASN A 192 10.58 -1.90 10.35
C ASN A 192 9.43 -1.13 10.99
N HIS A 193 9.18 0.09 10.51
CA HIS A 193 8.31 1.07 11.18
C HIS A 193 8.66 1.32 12.66
N PHE A 194 9.90 1.02 13.07
CA PHE A 194 10.36 1.11 14.45
C PHE A 194 9.46 0.31 15.42
N CYS A 195 8.85 -0.79 14.98
CA CYS A 195 7.91 -1.55 15.80
C CYS A 195 8.58 -2.06 17.09
N ARG A 196 9.79 -2.61 17.00
CA ARG A 196 10.53 -3.11 18.17
C ARG A 196 10.93 -1.95 19.07
N THR A 197 11.42 -0.84 18.50
CA THR A 197 11.76 0.36 19.27
C THR A 197 10.53 0.95 19.98
N LEU A 198 9.36 0.98 19.34
CA LEU A 198 8.12 1.50 19.92
C LEU A 198 7.53 0.55 20.99
N MET A 199 7.79 -0.75 20.91
CA MET A 199 7.38 -1.74 21.90
C MET A 199 8.32 -1.74 23.13
N GLY A 200 9.63 -1.61 22.92
CA GLY A 200 10.67 -1.69 23.96
C GLY A 200 10.76 -0.43 24.81
N GLN A 201 9.84 -0.26 25.77
CA GLN A 201 9.69 1.00 26.49
C GLN A 201 10.93 1.44 27.27
N SER A 202 11.60 0.48 27.92
CA SER A 202 12.79 0.69 28.74
C SER A 202 14.06 0.89 27.91
N GLU A 203 14.09 0.42 26.66
CA GLU A 203 15.29 0.34 25.84
C GLU A 203 15.34 1.38 24.72
N ARG A 204 14.31 2.21 24.56
CA ARG A 204 14.22 3.14 23.43
C ARG A 204 14.94 4.46 23.63
N VAL A 205 15.27 4.84 24.86
CA VAL A 205 16.03 6.07 25.13
C VAL A 205 17.35 6.03 24.36
N GLY A 206 17.65 7.11 23.64
CA GLY A 206 18.81 7.22 22.74
C GLY A 206 18.61 6.59 21.35
N LYS A 207 17.54 5.82 21.10
CA LYS A 207 17.28 5.24 19.78
C LYS A 207 16.62 6.25 18.84
N ASN A 208 17.01 6.19 17.58
CA ASN A 208 16.37 6.93 16.50
C ASN A 208 14.90 6.49 16.33
N ILE A 209 14.08 7.40 15.84
CA ILE A 209 12.70 7.16 15.51
C ILE A 209 12.29 8.00 14.31
N GLU A 210 11.54 7.37 13.42
CA GLU A 210 10.83 8.04 12.34
C GLU A 210 9.34 7.69 12.46
N LEU A 211 8.49 8.67 12.19
CA LEU A 211 7.04 8.53 12.19
C LEU A 211 6.50 9.12 10.87
N ASP A 212 5.84 8.30 10.06
CA ASP A 212 5.15 8.74 8.83
C ASP A 212 3.73 9.22 9.16
N ARG A 213 3.38 10.45 8.78
CA ARG A 213 1.99 10.96 8.72
C ARG A 213 1.17 10.63 9.96
N VAL A 214 1.66 11.07 11.12
CA VAL A 214 0.99 10.96 12.42
C VAL A 214 0.21 12.24 12.72
N LEU A 215 -0.89 12.10 13.46
CA LEU A 215 -1.65 13.24 13.94
C LEU A 215 -0.86 13.93 15.06
N PHE A 216 -0.64 15.24 14.89
CA PHE A 216 0.03 16.14 15.82
C PHE A 216 -0.96 17.15 16.40
N SER A 217 -0.86 17.37 17.70
CA SER A 217 -1.55 18.41 18.45
C SER A 217 -0.54 19.49 18.86
N SER A 218 -0.73 20.72 18.40
CA SER A 218 0.11 21.87 18.75
C SER A 218 -0.10 22.31 20.19
N GLU A 219 -1.29 22.14 20.74
CA GLU A 219 -1.63 22.45 22.14
C GLU A 219 -0.84 21.57 23.12
N THR A 220 -0.83 20.26 22.88
CA THR A 220 -0.15 19.30 23.78
C THR A 220 1.28 18.98 23.34
N LYS A 221 1.71 19.50 22.19
CA LYS A 221 2.97 19.17 21.50
C LYS A 221 3.22 17.66 21.44
N SER A 222 2.19 16.92 21.02
CA SER A 222 2.24 15.46 21.05
C SER A 222 1.77 14.83 19.75
N VAL A 223 2.21 13.59 19.52
CA VAL A 223 1.78 12.75 18.41
C VAL A 223 1.24 11.42 18.88
N ARG A 224 0.31 10.87 18.10
CA ARG A 224 -0.23 9.52 18.30
C ARG A 224 0.01 8.65 17.07
N PRO A 225 1.11 7.86 17.02
CA PRO A 225 1.35 6.90 15.95
C PRO A 225 0.35 5.74 15.94
N PHE A 226 0.54 4.81 14.99
CA PHE A 226 -0.34 3.67 14.78
C PHE A 226 -0.50 2.77 16.02
N SER A 227 0.46 2.79 16.94
CA SER A 227 0.44 2.06 18.21
C SER A 227 -0.62 2.56 19.20
N GLY A 228 -1.22 3.74 18.96
CA GLY A 228 -2.21 4.35 19.85
C GLY A 228 -1.60 5.04 21.07
N LYS A 229 -0.32 4.84 21.36
CA LYS A 229 0.40 5.55 22.42
C LYS A 229 0.62 7.01 22.04
N THR A 230 0.61 7.89 23.03
CA THR A 230 0.94 9.31 22.84
C THR A 230 2.40 9.55 23.19
N PHE A 231 3.09 10.33 22.36
CA PHE A 231 4.48 10.76 22.58
C PHE A 231 4.57 12.27 22.58
N SER A 232 5.24 12.83 23.58
CA SER A 232 5.55 14.26 23.64
C SER A 232 6.72 14.57 22.71
N LEU A 233 6.65 15.71 22.04
CA LEU A 233 7.67 16.17 21.11
C LEU A 233 8.39 17.41 21.65
N HIS A 234 9.70 17.44 21.49
CA HIS A 234 10.56 18.59 21.81
C HIS A 234 11.38 19.00 20.58
N GLY A 235 11.65 20.29 20.42
CA GLY A 235 12.42 20.83 19.28
C GLY A 235 11.54 21.57 18.26
N PRO A 236 11.97 21.64 16.99
CA PRO A 236 11.24 22.34 15.95
C PRO A 236 9.92 21.64 15.65
N LEU A 237 8.81 22.36 15.76
CA LEU A 237 7.45 21.88 15.58
C LEU A 237 6.64 22.91 14.81
N PRO A 238 5.58 22.50 14.08
CA PRO A 238 4.66 23.45 13.47
C PRO A 238 3.77 24.10 14.54
N ASP A 239 3.32 25.33 14.26
CA ASP A 239 2.44 26.08 15.16
C ASP A 239 1.00 25.56 15.15
N THR A 240 0.62 24.83 14.09
CA THR A 240 -0.74 24.32 13.88
C THR A 240 -0.80 22.81 14.02
N SER A 241 -1.94 22.34 14.56
CA SER A 241 -2.26 20.92 14.61
C SER A 241 -2.50 20.37 13.21
N GLY A 242 -2.14 19.11 12.97
CA GLY A 242 -2.28 18.51 11.64
C GLY A 242 -1.58 17.17 11.49
N LEU A 243 -1.44 16.72 10.24
CA LEU A 243 -0.65 15.54 9.92
C LEU A 243 0.81 15.94 9.70
N ILE A 244 1.71 15.31 10.44
CA ILE A 244 3.15 15.53 10.29
C ILE A 244 3.88 14.19 10.14
N SER A 245 5.00 14.21 9.43
CA SER A 245 6.05 13.20 9.60
C SER A 245 7.12 13.77 10.52
N VAL A 246 7.71 12.93 11.37
CA VAL A 246 8.74 13.30 12.35
C VAL A 246 9.94 12.38 12.20
N GLN A 247 11.14 12.96 12.24
CA GLN A 247 12.40 12.23 12.37
C GLN A 247 13.13 12.79 13.60
N GLY A 248 13.64 11.91 14.44
CA GLY A 248 14.28 12.29 15.70
C GLY A 248 14.81 11.09 16.47
N TYR A 249 14.92 11.26 17.79
CA TYR A 249 15.32 10.19 18.71
C TYR A 249 14.62 10.35 20.06
N PHE A 250 14.51 9.26 20.80
CA PHE A 250 13.91 9.29 22.14
C PHE A 250 14.89 9.87 23.16
N ILE A 251 14.50 10.94 23.86
CA ILE A 251 15.24 11.48 25.02
C ILE A 251 14.70 10.95 26.36
N ALA A 252 13.48 10.43 26.34
CA ALA A 252 12.88 9.71 27.45
C ALA A 252 11.92 8.65 26.89
N SER A 253 11.42 7.76 27.75
CA SER A 253 10.52 6.67 27.36
C SER A 253 9.31 7.11 26.54
N ASN A 254 8.77 8.31 26.75
CA ASN A 254 7.63 8.84 26.00
C ASN A 254 7.90 10.20 25.35
N THR A 255 9.16 10.59 25.21
CA THR A 255 9.55 11.92 24.71
C THR A 255 10.53 11.80 23.56
N ILE A 256 10.20 12.43 22.44
CA ILE A 256 11.00 12.44 21.22
C ILE A 256 11.59 13.84 21.04
N GLN A 257 12.92 13.91 20.91
CA GLN A 257 13.60 15.09 20.40
C GLN A 257 13.50 15.07 18.88
N VAL A 258 12.75 16.01 18.33
CA VAL A 258 12.56 16.20 16.90
C VAL A 258 13.83 16.81 16.32
N ALA A 259 14.37 16.16 15.30
CA ALA A 259 15.44 16.69 14.48
C ALA A 259 14.87 17.37 13.23
N ARG A 260 13.87 16.74 12.61
CA ARG A 260 13.18 17.24 11.42
C ARG A 260 11.70 16.89 11.48
N TYR A 261 10.88 17.75 10.91
CA TYR A 261 9.48 17.45 10.65
C TYR A 261 9.10 17.85 9.23
N HIS A 262 8.01 17.28 8.75
CA HIS A 262 7.35 17.71 7.52
C HIS A 262 5.85 17.75 7.75
N GLN A 263 5.20 18.86 7.40
CA GLN A 263 3.76 19.03 7.54
C GLN A 263 3.06 18.64 6.22
N HIS A 264 2.09 17.75 6.31
CA HIS A 264 1.36 17.23 5.17
C HIS A 264 0.04 17.97 4.94
N ASN A 265 -0.41 17.97 3.68
CA ASN A 265 -1.79 18.33 3.35
C ASN A 265 -2.71 17.10 3.38
N GLN A 266 -4.03 17.31 3.46
CA GLN A 266 -5.00 16.21 3.59
C GLN A 266 -5.47 15.62 2.23
N TYR A 267 -5.10 16.22 1.09
CA TYR A 267 -5.67 15.89 -0.21
C TYR A 267 -5.41 14.45 -0.66
N ARG A 268 -4.26 13.88 -0.31
CA ARG A 268 -3.86 12.52 -0.70
C ARG A 268 -4.84 11.44 -0.23
N ALA A 269 -5.43 11.60 0.94
CA ALA A 269 -6.37 10.62 1.47
C ALA A 269 -7.63 10.53 0.60
N MET A 270 -8.14 11.67 0.14
CA MET A 270 -9.33 11.75 -0.71
C MET A 270 -9.08 11.12 -2.09
N THR A 271 -7.95 11.43 -2.71
CA THR A 271 -7.62 10.93 -4.05
C THR A 271 -7.40 9.41 -4.07
N THR A 272 -6.83 8.85 -3.00
CA THR A 272 -6.72 7.40 -2.82
C THR A 272 -8.10 6.74 -2.78
N SER A 273 -8.99 7.23 -1.91
CA SER A 273 -10.35 6.69 -1.76
C SER A 273 -11.14 6.81 -3.06
N LEU A 274 -11.03 7.95 -3.76
CA LEU A 274 -11.67 8.15 -5.05
C LEU A 274 -11.16 7.16 -6.10
N GLY A 275 -9.85 6.95 -6.19
CA GLY A 275 -9.25 5.98 -7.12
C GLY A 275 -9.76 4.55 -6.88
N LEU A 276 -9.81 4.10 -5.62
CA LEU A 276 -10.35 2.79 -5.26
C LEU A 276 -11.83 2.67 -5.61
N LEU A 277 -12.63 3.70 -5.31
CA LEU A 277 -14.06 3.73 -5.65
C LEU A 277 -14.27 3.65 -7.17
N LEU A 278 -13.50 4.41 -7.96
CA LEU A 278 -13.58 4.39 -9.42
C LEU A 278 -13.22 3.02 -9.99
N ILE A 279 -12.17 2.37 -9.47
CA ILE A 279 -11.82 1.01 -9.91
C ILE A 279 -12.93 0.02 -9.55
N ALA A 280 -13.47 0.07 -8.33
CA ALA A 280 -14.58 -0.78 -7.93
C ALA A 280 -15.82 -0.58 -8.83
N ALA A 281 -16.19 0.67 -9.09
CA ALA A 281 -17.31 1.01 -9.98
C ALA A 281 -17.07 0.53 -11.42
N LEU A 282 -15.83 0.60 -11.91
CA LEU A 282 -15.47 0.10 -13.24
C LEU A 282 -15.63 -1.42 -13.34
N TRP A 283 -15.17 -2.15 -12.32
CA TRP A 283 -15.33 -3.61 -12.25
C TRP A 283 -16.80 -4.02 -12.22
N VAL A 284 -17.62 -3.36 -11.39
CA VAL A 284 -19.06 -3.60 -11.34
C VAL A 284 -19.71 -3.34 -12.70
N HIS A 285 -19.36 -2.23 -13.36
CA HIS A 285 -19.88 -1.89 -14.67
C HIS A 285 -19.50 -2.94 -15.74
N SER A 286 -18.24 -3.39 -15.75
CA SER A 286 -17.79 -4.47 -16.66
C SER A 286 -18.55 -5.78 -16.44
N LEU A 287 -18.76 -6.17 -15.18
CA LEU A 287 -19.50 -7.39 -14.86
C LEU A 287 -20.97 -7.29 -15.28
N ALA A 288 -21.60 -6.12 -15.08
CA ALA A 288 -22.98 -5.87 -15.49
C ALA A 288 -23.16 -5.87 -17.02
N LEU A 289 -22.18 -5.36 -17.78
CA LEU A 289 -22.21 -5.45 -19.24
C LEU A 289 -22.08 -6.90 -19.71
N ARG A 290 -21.21 -7.69 -19.07
CA ARG A 290 -21.01 -9.11 -19.40
C ARG A 290 -22.25 -9.97 -19.10
N SER A 291 -23.00 -9.66 -18.05
CA SER A 291 -24.23 -10.42 -17.74
C SER A 291 -25.37 -10.15 -18.72
N ARG A 292 -25.32 -9.05 -19.47
CA ARG A 292 -26.33 -8.73 -20.51
C ARG A 292 -26.04 -9.37 -21.86
N THR A 293 -24.79 -9.81 -22.08
CA THR A 293 -24.35 -10.41 -23.36
C THR A 293 -24.30 -11.94 -23.33
N LYS A 294 -24.65 -12.55 -22.20
CA LYS A 294 -24.86 -13.99 -22.04
C LYS A 294 -26.34 -14.28 -21.88
#